data_AF-A0A6A3K243-F1
#
_entry.id   AF-A0A6A3K243-F1
#
_cell.length_a   1.000
_cell.length_b   1.000
_cell.length_c   1.000
_cell.angle_alpha   90.00
_cell.angle_beta   90.00
_cell.angle_gamma   90.00
#
_symmetry.space_group_name_H-M   'P 1'
#
loop_
_entity.id
_entity.type
_entity.pdbx_description
1 polymer ?
#
loop_
_entity_poly.entity_id
_entity_poly.type
_entity_poly.pdbx_seq_one_letter_code
_entity_poly.pdbx_strand_id
1 'polypeptide(L)'
;MRLLDFSVQGKTHYIVQLTIHLENEQLVTFRSSDNPDQVLTRGRHTMLTRFFDLCASEDPDNQAAKTMVYQDIPKQFRWDAKTKKWVRRKPYQAAIGRVVHVSPRDMNKFYMRVLLCHRKGPQSFEQLRTVNGVTYETYHQAAQKLGYIEDDAEWVAIQAV
;
A
#
# COMPACT_ATOMS: atom_id res chain seq x y z
N MET A 1 24.70 18.41 -12.34
CA MET A 1 26.11 18.75 -12.61
C MET A 1 26.80 17.49 -13.10
N ARG A 2 27.33 17.47 -14.33
CA ARG A 2 28.03 16.33 -14.94
C ARG A 2 29.52 16.58 -14.83
N LEU A 3 30.27 15.58 -14.39
CA LEU A 3 31.72 15.58 -14.47
C LEU A 3 32.11 14.33 -15.25
N LEU A 4 32.83 14.54 -16.37
CA LEU A 4 33.36 13.54 -17.28
C LEU A 4 32.29 12.92 -18.21
N ASP A 5 32.52 13.11 -19.50
CA ASP A 5 31.62 12.89 -20.65
C ASP A 5 31.33 11.40 -20.96
N PHE A 6 31.13 10.60 -19.91
CA PHE A 6 30.68 9.22 -19.99
C PHE A 6 29.19 9.17 -19.65
N SER A 7 28.41 8.45 -20.45
CA SER A 7 27.01 8.12 -20.13
C SER A 7 26.98 7.25 -18.88
N VAL A 8 26.92 7.89 -17.72
CA VAL A 8 26.72 7.22 -16.43
C VAL A 8 25.30 6.69 -16.42
N GLN A 9 25.13 5.47 -16.95
CA GLN A 9 23.97 4.57 -16.82
C GLN A 9 22.65 5.28 -16.51
N GLY A 10 21.90 5.59 -17.56
CA GLY A 10 20.57 6.19 -17.46
C GLY A 10 19.70 5.43 -16.46
N LYS A 11 19.16 6.13 -15.46
CA LYS A 11 18.27 5.58 -14.43
C LYS A 11 17.20 4.73 -15.11
N THR A 12 17.30 3.40 -14.99
CA THR A 12 16.43 2.47 -15.73
C THR A 12 15.00 2.41 -15.20
N HIS A 13 14.71 2.99 -14.02
CA HIS A 13 13.36 3.01 -13.43
C HIS A 13 13.21 4.09 -12.34
N TYR A 14 12.00 4.65 -12.20
CA TYR A 14 11.64 5.55 -11.09
C TYR A 14 11.24 4.74 -9.85
N ILE A 15 11.82 5.04 -8.68
CA ILE A 15 11.45 4.39 -7.42
C ILE A 15 10.37 5.23 -6.74
N VAL A 16 9.22 4.60 -6.45
CA VAL A 16 8.11 5.21 -5.69
C VAL A 16 8.11 4.64 -4.27
N GLN A 17 8.29 5.49 -3.27
CA GLN A 17 8.14 5.10 -1.87
C GLN A 17 6.65 5.11 -1.50
N LEU A 18 6.11 3.94 -1.24
CA LEU A 18 4.71 3.74 -0.91
C LEU A 18 4.54 3.75 0.61
N THR A 19 3.95 4.83 1.13
CA THR A 19 3.65 4.96 2.55
C THR A 19 2.48 4.08 2.95
N ILE A 20 2.49 3.58 4.19
CA ILE A 20 1.38 2.86 4.80
C ILE A 20 1.08 3.43 6.18
N HIS A 21 -0.16 3.29 6.62
CA HIS A 21 -0.65 3.67 7.94
C HIS A 21 -1.86 2.79 8.27
N LEU A 22 -2.18 2.62 9.55
CA LEU A 22 -3.42 1.97 9.94
C LEU A 22 -4.61 2.90 9.65
N GLU A 23 -5.81 2.35 9.70
CA GLU A 23 -7.03 3.13 9.53
C GLU A 23 -7.07 4.27 10.56
N ASN A 24 -7.30 5.50 10.08
CA ASN A 24 -7.29 6.73 10.87
C ASN A 24 -5.94 7.15 11.50
N GLU A 25 -4.85 6.42 11.27
CA GLU A 25 -3.50 6.76 11.77
C GLU A 25 -2.61 7.45 10.71
N GLN A 26 -3.20 8.10 9.70
CA GLN A 26 -2.45 8.86 8.71
C GLN A 26 -1.71 10.05 9.34
N LEU A 27 -0.47 10.27 8.90
CA LEU A 27 0.27 11.48 9.24
C LEU A 27 -0.36 12.70 8.55
N VAL A 28 -0.82 13.66 9.32
CA VAL A 28 -1.34 14.94 8.83
C VAL A 28 -0.48 16.08 9.35
N THR A 29 0.02 16.91 8.45
CA THR A 29 0.72 18.15 8.81
C THR A 29 -0.23 19.32 8.71
N PHE A 30 -0.12 20.26 9.65
CA PHE A 30 -0.93 21.47 9.67
C PHE A 30 -0.15 22.65 10.25
N ARG A 31 -0.59 23.84 9.90
CA ARG A 31 -0.14 25.11 10.48
C ARG A 31 -1.19 25.59 11.48
N SER A 32 -0.79 26.40 12.44
CA SER A 32 -1.73 26.97 13.43
C SER A 32 -2.83 27.83 12.80
N SER A 33 -2.62 28.32 11.57
CA SER A 33 -3.59 29.09 10.80
C SER A 33 -4.55 28.24 9.96
N ASP A 34 -4.33 26.92 9.87
CA ASP A 34 -5.13 26.06 9.00
C ASP A 34 -6.49 25.75 9.65
N ASN A 35 -7.54 25.66 8.82
CA ASN A 35 -8.84 25.18 9.25
C ASN A 35 -8.79 23.66 9.53
N PRO A 36 -9.22 23.19 10.73
CA PRO A 36 -9.17 21.77 11.10
C PRO A 36 -9.90 20.83 10.14
N ASP A 37 -11.10 21.18 9.66
CA ASP A 37 -11.88 20.33 8.76
C ASP A 37 -11.20 20.14 7.41
N GLN A 38 -10.59 21.22 6.89
CA GLN A 38 -9.79 21.15 5.67
C GLN A 38 -8.52 20.30 5.87
N VAL A 39 -7.88 20.40 7.03
CA VAL A 39 -6.70 19.60 7.42
C VAL A 39 -7.04 18.11 7.46
N LEU A 40 -8.18 17.76 8.07
CA LEU A 40 -8.66 16.38 8.12
C LEU A 40 -8.99 15.87 6.72
N THR A 41 -9.71 16.66 5.93
CA THR A 41 -10.11 16.30 4.56
C THR A 41 -8.89 16.04 3.66
N ARG A 42 -7.88 16.91 3.70
CA ARG A 42 -6.64 16.69 2.92
C ARG A 42 -5.81 15.52 3.45
N GLY A 43 -5.85 15.28 4.76
CA GLY A 43 -5.17 14.17 5.41
C GLY A 43 -5.69 12.79 5.00
N ARG A 44 -6.99 12.67 4.72
CA ARG A 44 -7.64 11.41 4.31
C ARG A 44 -7.16 10.87 2.96
N HIS A 45 -6.57 11.71 2.10
CA HIS A 45 -6.12 11.33 0.76
C HIS A 45 -4.63 11.00 0.72
N THR A 46 -4.28 9.78 1.14
CA THR A 46 -2.92 9.23 1.08
C THR A 46 -2.75 8.34 -0.15
N MET A 47 -1.53 7.91 -0.44
CA MET A 47 -1.28 6.93 -1.51
C MET A 47 -2.03 5.61 -1.27
N LEU A 48 -2.15 5.20 0.00
CA LEU A 48 -2.80 3.96 0.41
C LEU A 48 -4.32 4.05 0.28
N THR A 49 -4.94 5.12 0.82
CA THR A 49 -6.40 5.28 0.70
C THR A 49 -6.83 5.47 -0.74
N ARG A 50 -6.04 6.19 -1.54
CA ARG A 50 -6.29 6.32 -2.98
C ARG A 50 -6.04 5.05 -3.77
N PHE A 51 -5.21 4.13 -3.28
CA PHE A 51 -5.08 2.81 -3.90
C PHE A 51 -6.38 2.02 -3.71
N PHE A 52 -7.00 2.08 -2.53
CA PHE A 52 -8.30 1.48 -2.31
C PHE A 52 -9.39 2.07 -3.20
N ASP A 53 -9.46 3.42 -3.29
CA ASP A 53 -10.37 4.10 -4.22
C ASP A 53 -10.14 3.66 -5.67
N LEU A 54 -8.87 3.50 -6.07
CA LEU A 54 -8.50 3.06 -7.42
C LEU A 54 -8.98 1.63 -7.69
N CYS A 55 -8.87 0.73 -6.72
CA CYS A 55 -9.38 -0.64 -6.81
C CYS A 55 -10.92 -0.71 -6.77
N ALA A 56 -11.58 0.27 -6.15
CA ALA A 56 -13.04 0.40 -6.13
C ALA A 56 -13.62 1.04 -7.41
N SER A 57 -12.77 1.62 -8.26
CA SER A 57 -13.20 2.34 -9.45
C SER A 57 -13.82 1.42 -10.49
N GLU A 58 -14.95 1.84 -11.07
CA GLU A 58 -15.60 1.20 -12.23
C GLU A 58 -15.15 1.77 -13.58
N ASP A 59 -14.33 2.82 -13.57
CA ASP A 59 -13.68 3.34 -14.78
C ASP A 59 -12.89 2.22 -15.51
N PRO A 60 -13.13 2.00 -16.82
CA PRO A 60 -12.39 1.03 -17.63
C PRO A 60 -10.86 1.15 -17.52
N ASP A 61 -10.32 2.36 -17.42
CA ASP A 61 -8.87 2.61 -17.36
C ASP A 61 -8.25 2.15 -16.02
N ASN A 62 -9.09 2.00 -14.99
CA ASN A 62 -8.67 1.63 -13.64
C ASN A 62 -8.89 0.14 -13.33
N GLN A 63 -9.56 -0.63 -14.21
CA GLN A 63 -9.86 -2.05 -13.95
C GLN A 63 -8.60 -2.89 -13.69
N ALA A 64 -7.46 -2.52 -14.29
CA ALA A 64 -6.20 -3.18 -14.02
C ALA A 64 -5.83 -3.18 -12.53
N ALA A 65 -6.16 -2.12 -11.78
CA ALA A 65 -5.82 -2.00 -10.35
C ALA A 65 -6.48 -3.07 -9.48
N LYS A 66 -7.65 -3.59 -9.87
CA LYS A 66 -8.34 -4.70 -9.15
C LYS A 66 -7.53 -5.99 -9.13
N THR A 67 -6.55 -6.13 -10.03
CA THR A 67 -5.70 -7.33 -10.14
C THR A 67 -4.26 -7.10 -9.66
N MET A 68 -3.97 -5.92 -9.13
CA MET A 68 -2.63 -5.50 -8.72
C MET A 68 -2.52 -5.47 -7.18
N VAL A 69 -1.32 -5.81 -6.69
CA VAL A 69 -0.92 -5.57 -5.30
C VAL A 69 -0.40 -4.13 -5.17
N TYR A 70 -0.35 -3.58 -3.94
CA TYR A 70 -0.01 -2.16 -3.73
C TYR A 70 1.37 -1.78 -4.30
N GLN A 71 2.37 -2.66 -4.13
CA GLN A 71 3.73 -2.46 -4.66
C GLN A 71 3.83 -2.40 -6.18
N ASP A 72 2.84 -2.95 -6.88
CA ASP A 72 2.80 -2.97 -8.34
C ASP A 72 2.12 -1.76 -8.94
N ILE A 73 1.31 -1.02 -8.17
CA ILE A 73 0.56 0.15 -8.67
C ILE A 73 1.43 1.14 -9.44
N PRO A 74 2.64 1.50 -8.95
CA PRO A 74 3.54 2.38 -9.69
C PRO A 74 3.91 1.93 -11.10
N LYS A 75 3.82 0.63 -11.42
CA LYS A 75 4.11 0.09 -12.76
C LYS A 75 3.13 0.62 -13.81
N GLN A 76 1.84 0.78 -13.45
CA GLN A 76 0.79 1.22 -14.36
C GLN A 76 0.22 2.60 -14.05
N PHE A 77 0.42 3.09 -12.82
CA PHE A 77 -0.10 4.37 -12.37
C PHE A 77 1.03 5.24 -11.82
N ARG A 78 0.87 6.55 -11.92
CA ARG A 78 1.74 7.54 -11.28
C ARG A 78 0.93 8.32 -10.25
N TRP A 79 1.58 8.68 -9.15
CA TRP A 79 0.96 9.53 -8.15
C TRP A 79 1.01 10.99 -8.60
N ASP A 80 -0.16 11.63 -8.66
CA ASP A 80 -0.26 13.07 -8.78
C ASP A 80 -0.44 13.69 -7.39
N ALA A 81 0.63 14.28 -6.88
CA ALA A 81 0.64 14.89 -5.55
C ALA A 81 -0.24 16.14 -5.44
N LYS A 82 -0.52 16.82 -6.57
CA LYS A 82 -1.37 18.03 -6.58
C LYS A 82 -2.83 17.66 -6.42
N THR A 83 -3.30 16.69 -7.19
CA THR A 83 -4.70 16.22 -7.13
C THR A 83 -4.92 15.11 -6.10
N LYS A 84 -3.84 14.56 -5.52
CA LYS A 84 -3.85 13.42 -4.60
C LYS A 84 -4.58 12.23 -5.21
N LYS A 85 -4.19 11.83 -6.43
CA LYS A 85 -4.79 10.72 -7.17
C LYS A 85 -3.73 9.85 -7.85
N TRP A 86 -4.07 8.58 -8.05
CA TRP A 86 -3.37 7.71 -8.99
C TRP A 86 -3.91 7.97 -10.39
N VAL A 87 -3.02 8.26 -11.34
CA VAL A 87 -3.38 8.49 -12.73
C VAL A 87 -2.60 7.54 -13.64
N ARG A 88 -3.19 7.15 -14.78
CA ARG A 88 -2.55 6.22 -15.72
C ARG A 88 -1.16 6.70 -16.11
N ARG A 89 -0.20 5.80 -16.05
CA ARG A 89 1.18 6.05 -16.46
C ARG A 89 1.33 5.85 -17.96
N LYS A 90 2.24 6.61 -18.58
CA LYS A 90 2.61 6.40 -19.99
C LYS A 90 3.44 5.11 -20.13
N PRO A 91 3.24 4.29 -21.18
CA PRO A 91 3.81 2.93 -21.28
C PRO A 91 5.35 2.84 -21.18
N TYR A 92 6.06 3.87 -21.60
CA TYR A 92 7.52 3.87 -21.73
C TYR A 92 8.27 4.30 -20.44
N GLN A 93 7.58 4.46 -19.32
CA GLN A 93 8.19 4.86 -18.05
C GLN A 93 8.18 3.70 -17.06
N ALA A 94 9.30 3.00 -16.89
CA ALA A 94 9.41 1.97 -15.85
C ALA A 94 9.41 2.60 -14.45
N ALA A 95 8.65 2.01 -13.53
CA ALA A 95 8.65 2.40 -12.13
C ALA A 95 8.46 1.20 -11.20
N ILE A 96 9.12 1.25 -10.05
CA ILE A 96 9.08 0.22 -9.01
C ILE A 96 8.51 0.84 -7.74
N GLY A 97 7.44 0.25 -7.21
CA GLY A 97 6.93 0.59 -5.88
C GLY A 97 7.75 -0.11 -4.80
N ARG A 98 8.16 0.64 -3.78
CA ARG A 98 8.75 0.10 -2.56
C ARG A 98 7.91 0.55 -1.38
N VAL A 99 7.25 -0.39 -0.73
CA VAL A 99 6.57 -0.11 0.55
C VAL A 99 7.64 0.32 1.56
N VAL A 100 7.42 1.46 2.21
CA VAL A 100 8.37 2.01 3.18
C VAL A 100 8.65 1.02 4.30
N HIS A 101 9.84 1.13 4.89
CA HIS A 101 10.22 0.27 6.00
C HIS A 101 9.22 0.41 7.15
N VAL A 102 8.77 -0.73 7.66
CA VAL A 102 7.90 -0.84 8.84
C VAL A 102 8.72 -1.53 9.90
N SER A 103 8.80 -0.92 11.09
CA SER A 103 9.45 -1.56 12.24
C SER A 103 8.72 -2.86 12.58
N PRO A 104 9.41 -3.98 12.77
CA PRO A 104 8.80 -5.22 13.27
C PRO A 104 8.12 -5.05 14.64
N ARG A 105 8.49 -4.01 15.41
CA ARG A 105 7.84 -3.69 16.69
C ARG A 105 6.41 -3.16 16.52
N ASP A 106 6.06 -2.66 15.34
CA ASP A 106 4.70 -2.28 14.98
C ASP A 106 4.04 -3.47 14.26
N MET A 107 3.62 -4.47 15.03
CA MET A 107 3.09 -5.73 14.53
C MET A 107 1.90 -5.53 13.59
N ASN A 108 1.00 -4.60 13.92
CA ASN A 108 -0.16 -4.31 13.08
C ASN A 108 0.24 -3.76 11.70
N LYS A 109 1.15 -2.77 11.65
CA LYS A 109 1.64 -2.28 10.35
C LYS A 109 2.47 -3.34 9.62
N PHE A 110 3.20 -4.19 10.33
CA PHE A 110 3.98 -5.29 9.74
C PHE A 110 3.06 -6.26 9.00
N TYR A 111 2.02 -6.80 9.65
CA TYR A 111 1.09 -7.71 9.00
C TYR A 111 0.22 -7.02 7.94
N MET A 112 -0.13 -5.75 8.13
CA MET A 112 -0.78 -4.97 7.07
C MET A 112 0.12 -4.85 5.82
N ARG A 113 1.43 -4.63 5.98
CA ARG A 113 2.38 -4.64 4.87
C ARG A 113 2.42 -6.00 4.18
N VAL A 114 2.44 -7.11 4.93
CA VAL A 114 2.38 -8.47 4.36
C VAL A 114 1.14 -8.61 3.48
N LEU A 115 -0.03 -8.21 3.97
CA LEU A 115 -1.26 -8.27 3.19
C LEU A 115 -1.19 -7.39 1.94
N LEU A 116 -0.70 -6.14 2.03
CA LEU A 116 -0.58 -5.24 0.88
C LEU A 116 0.42 -5.72 -0.20
N CYS A 117 1.36 -6.59 0.17
CA CYS A 117 2.31 -7.22 -0.75
C CYS A 117 1.71 -8.39 -1.53
N HIS A 118 0.68 -9.05 -1.01
CA HIS A 118 0.14 -10.30 -1.57
C HIS A 118 -1.32 -10.19 -2.05
N ARG A 119 -2.14 -9.36 -1.39
CA ARG A 119 -3.55 -9.18 -1.75
C ARG A 119 -3.71 -8.23 -2.92
N LYS A 120 -4.42 -8.70 -3.93
CA LYS A 120 -4.79 -7.94 -5.12
C LYS A 120 -6.09 -7.19 -4.89
N GLY A 121 -6.13 -5.93 -5.34
CA GLY A 121 -7.36 -5.15 -5.45
C GLY A 121 -8.20 -4.91 -4.18
N PRO A 122 -7.67 -4.88 -2.94
CA PRO A 122 -8.51 -4.54 -1.78
C PRO A 122 -9.08 -3.13 -1.94
N GLN A 123 -10.35 -2.92 -1.57
CA GLN A 123 -11.03 -1.63 -1.74
C GLN A 123 -11.21 -0.85 -0.41
N SER A 124 -10.71 -1.41 0.70
CA SER A 124 -10.72 -0.74 2.01
C SER A 124 -9.76 -1.42 2.99
N PHE A 125 -9.53 -0.79 4.15
CA PHE A 125 -8.82 -1.41 5.27
C PHE A 125 -9.54 -2.67 5.79
N GLU A 126 -10.86 -2.66 5.77
CA GLU A 126 -11.70 -3.80 6.15
C GLU A 126 -11.55 -4.94 5.13
N GLN A 127 -11.74 -4.67 3.84
CA GLN A 127 -11.59 -5.67 2.79
C GLN A 127 -10.18 -6.26 2.75
N LEU A 128 -9.15 -5.50 3.12
CA LEU A 128 -7.79 -5.99 3.25
C LEU A 128 -7.68 -7.11 4.32
N ARG A 129 -8.55 -7.12 5.33
CA ARG A 129 -8.67 -8.16 6.36
C ARG A 129 -9.79 -9.17 6.12
N THR A 130 -10.67 -8.96 5.14
CA THR A 130 -11.75 -9.90 4.81
C THR A 130 -11.24 -11.07 3.97
N VAL A 131 -11.36 -12.30 4.47
CA VAL A 131 -10.95 -13.53 3.78
C VAL A 131 -12.17 -14.45 3.67
N ASN A 132 -12.52 -14.85 2.44
CA ASN A 132 -13.69 -15.70 2.16
C ASN A 132 -14.99 -15.20 2.82
N GLY A 133 -15.22 -13.89 2.79
CA GLY A 133 -16.41 -13.24 3.37
C GLY A 133 -16.35 -13.00 4.88
N VAL A 134 -15.28 -13.44 5.58
CA VAL A 134 -15.10 -13.21 7.01
C VAL A 134 -14.09 -12.09 7.23
N THR A 135 -14.52 -11.01 7.90
CA THR A 135 -13.63 -9.92 8.32
C THR A 135 -12.98 -10.29 9.65
N TYR A 136 -11.65 -10.38 9.66
CA TYR A 136 -10.86 -10.71 10.86
C TYR A 136 -10.49 -9.45 11.62
N GLU A 137 -10.49 -9.51 12.96
CA GLU A 137 -10.20 -8.38 13.84
C GLU A 137 -8.81 -7.76 13.58
N THR A 138 -7.81 -8.61 13.32
CA THR A 138 -6.43 -8.16 13.12
C THR A 138 -5.89 -8.51 11.73
N TYR A 139 -4.94 -7.71 11.26
CA TYR A 139 -4.18 -8.03 10.05
C TYR A 139 -3.38 -9.33 10.18
N HIS A 140 -2.94 -9.66 11.40
CA HIS A 140 -2.26 -10.92 11.71
C HIS A 140 -3.13 -12.13 11.38
N GLN A 141 -4.33 -12.20 11.95
CA GLN A 141 -5.26 -13.32 11.74
C GLN A 141 -5.64 -13.47 10.26
N ALA A 142 -5.87 -12.36 9.56
CA ALA A 142 -6.13 -12.39 8.13
C ALA A 142 -4.93 -12.95 7.33
N ALA A 143 -3.70 -12.56 7.69
CA ALA A 143 -2.48 -13.06 7.06
C ALA A 143 -2.24 -14.55 7.34
N GLN A 144 -2.48 -15.00 8.59
CA GLN A 144 -2.43 -16.43 8.95
C GLN A 144 -3.45 -17.23 8.16
N LYS A 145 -4.70 -16.77 8.09
CA LYS A 145 -5.76 -17.47 7.36
C LYS A 145 -5.46 -17.62 5.86
N LEU A 146 -4.75 -16.64 5.29
CA LEU A 146 -4.31 -16.65 3.90
C LEU A 146 -3.02 -17.47 3.69
N GLY A 147 -2.38 -17.97 4.75
CA GLY A 147 -1.13 -18.72 4.67
C GLY A 147 0.08 -17.86 4.28
N TYR A 148 0.03 -16.54 4.50
CA TYR A 148 1.16 -15.64 4.20
C TYR A 148 2.22 -15.59 5.30
N ILE A 149 1.90 -16.14 6.46
CA ILE A 149 2.77 -16.30 7.61
C ILE A 149 2.54 -17.70 8.17
N GLU A 150 3.62 -18.32 8.63
CA GLU A 150 3.58 -19.63 9.26
C GLU A 150 2.83 -19.55 10.59
N ASP A 151 2.11 -20.61 10.93
CA ASP A 151 1.45 -20.75 12.22
C ASP A 151 2.45 -21.33 13.22
N ASP A 152 2.84 -20.57 14.25
CA ASP A 152 3.65 -21.09 15.35
C ASP A 152 2.92 -22.23 16.12
N ALA A 153 1.63 -22.48 15.84
CA ALA A 153 0.86 -23.57 16.44
C ALA A 153 1.33 -24.98 16.08
N GLU A 154 2.25 -25.16 15.12
CA GLU A 154 2.84 -26.48 14.85
C GLU A 154 3.66 -27.02 16.04
N TRP A 155 4.07 -26.19 17.00
CA TRP A 155 4.85 -26.62 18.17
C TRP A 155 4.04 -27.03 19.40
N VAL A 156 2.73 -26.71 19.47
CA VAL A 156 1.91 -27.03 20.65
C VAL A 156 1.32 -28.44 20.58
N ALA A 157 1.30 -29.07 19.40
CA ALA A 157 0.76 -30.42 19.21
C ALA A 157 1.77 -31.56 19.47
N ILE A 158 3.04 -31.28 19.79
CA ILE A 158 4.09 -32.31 19.99
C ILE A 158 4.44 -32.50 21.48
N GLN A 159 3.63 -32.00 22.43
CA GLN A 159 3.83 -32.22 23.88
C GLN A 159 2.72 -33.07 24.54
N ALA A 160 1.89 -33.76 23.76
CA ALA A 160 0.85 -34.66 24.28
C ALA A 160 0.94 -36.07 23.67
N VAL A 161 2.15 -36.63 23.57
CA VAL A 161 2.40 -38.05 23.31
C VAL A 161 3.09 -38.66 24.53
#